data_AF-A0A8T4DY89-F1
#
_entry.id   AF-A0A8T4DY89-F1
#
_cell.length_a   1.000
_cell.length_b   1.000
_cell.length_c   1.000
_cell.angle_alpha   90.00
_cell.angle_beta   90.00
_cell.angle_gamma   90.00
#
_symmetry.space_group_name_H-M   'P 1'
#
loop_
_entity.id
_entity.type
_entity.pdbx_description
1 polymer ?
#
loop_
_entity_poly.entity_id
_entity_poly.type
_entity_poly.pdbx_seq_one_letter_code
_entity_poly.pdbx_strand_id
1 'polypeptide(L)'
;MVSRLYCLVCMFLVLALFSGTVMAQSADSTTSSGEGQNQVVTMPQQRVISECECNYDGVCDESECGNCKDCMAYISTVSGETVQTQTMTTSIRRLCAVDDTLMKELDSLMLRLNEAEKLGDSSETEQVMARIREVKQKIEAVTNCGESGTSGGSGSVAEAVATQVTQVLQLDKCAELKDWEAKRAFYMELKGLSDDDLRAKGYSSREEVEETIMKLDEGIARIRVQCRDSTSAGEGGSSAPVTVERPIVATSTGDISSYYRIQIEGIMNDAEDVETKIQGLKELRSQIDGLISELIKSSDSIDISEVSDMVEEIEVRPGKVIAGDVTVDTSNKRILTTMKEKQIEVSPGESHVVISEEGLEVNAPDLKIDKDRIMMGESEVKVTPSEAQTIAVNRIRTINSMELKSEEGRAVYSVEGEDQKNLLGFIPVTVERKMMIDAGSAETIKEEGPWWSFMAF
;
A
#
# COMPACT_ATOMS: atom_id res chain seq x y z
N MET A 1 28.92 -48.00 -25.11
CA MET A 1 27.84 -47.63 -26.06
C MET A 1 27.02 -48.88 -26.33
N VAL A 2 25.69 -48.77 -26.39
CA VAL A 2 24.68 -49.86 -26.45
C VAL A 2 24.38 -50.53 -25.09
N SER A 3 23.72 -49.83 -24.16
CA SER A 3 22.91 -50.50 -23.11
C SER A 3 22.00 -49.57 -22.27
N ARG A 4 21.45 -48.47 -22.82
CA ARG A 4 20.49 -47.61 -22.10
C ARG A 4 19.43 -47.00 -23.02
N LEU A 5 18.73 -47.86 -23.78
CA LEU A 5 17.65 -47.45 -24.67
C LEU A 5 16.43 -48.39 -24.56
N TYR A 6 16.02 -48.73 -23.33
CA TYR A 6 14.83 -49.59 -23.10
C TYR A 6 14.16 -49.25 -21.74
N CYS A 7 13.84 -47.97 -21.49
CA CYS A 7 13.11 -47.62 -20.27
C CYS A 7 12.16 -46.41 -20.39
N LEU A 8 11.75 -46.02 -21.60
CA LEU A 8 10.91 -44.82 -21.79
C LEU A 8 9.72 -44.99 -22.76
N VAL A 9 9.35 -46.23 -23.10
CA VAL A 9 8.20 -46.53 -23.98
C VAL A 9 7.02 -47.16 -23.24
N CYS A 10 7.08 -47.32 -21.91
CA CYS A 10 6.00 -47.93 -21.11
C CYS A 10 5.10 -46.93 -20.33
N MET A 11 5.21 -45.63 -20.57
CA MET A 11 4.48 -44.61 -19.79
C MET A 11 3.50 -43.78 -20.63
N PHE A 12 2.87 -44.38 -21.65
CA PHE A 12 1.91 -43.68 -22.52
C PHE A 12 0.60 -44.43 -22.81
N LEU A 13 0.18 -45.39 -21.96
CA LEU A 13 -1.00 -46.21 -22.27
C LEU A 13 -1.97 -46.49 -21.11
N VAL A 14 -2.12 -45.57 -20.16
CA VAL A 14 -3.23 -45.64 -19.17
C VAL A 14 -3.68 -44.23 -18.80
N LEU A 15 -4.52 -43.58 -19.62
CA LEU A 15 -5.47 -42.52 -19.23
C LEU A 15 -6.30 -42.05 -20.44
N ALA A 16 -7.05 -42.98 -21.00
CA ALA A 16 -8.22 -42.69 -21.81
C ALA A 16 -9.34 -43.56 -21.26
N LEU A 17 -10.25 -42.97 -20.46
CA LEU A 17 -11.62 -43.40 -20.15
C LEU A 17 -12.10 -42.70 -18.86
N PHE A 18 -12.46 -41.42 -18.96
CA PHE A 18 -13.48 -40.82 -18.09
C PHE A 18 -14.26 -39.79 -18.91
N SER A 19 -15.22 -40.28 -19.69
CA SER A 19 -16.31 -39.48 -20.23
C SER A 19 -17.36 -39.35 -19.13
N GLY A 20 -17.37 -38.20 -18.45
CA GLY A 20 -18.38 -37.83 -17.47
C GLY A 20 -19.20 -36.65 -17.98
N THR A 21 -20.40 -36.94 -18.48
CA THR A 21 -21.50 -35.99 -18.67
C THR A 21 -21.80 -35.24 -17.38
N VAL A 22 -21.80 -33.90 -17.42
CA VAL A 22 -22.43 -33.08 -16.37
C VAL A 22 -23.61 -32.35 -16.99
N MET A 23 -24.78 -32.63 -16.43
CA MET A 23 -26.05 -32.02 -16.76
C MET A 23 -26.09 -30.56 -16.30
N ALA A 24 -26.71 -29.72 -17.13
CA ALA A 24 -27.22 -28.42 -16.72
C ALA A 24 -28.34 -28.61 -15.69
N GLN A 25 -28.20 -27.99 -14.52
CA GLN A 25 -29.30 -27.73 -13.60
C GLN A 25 -29.40 -26.21 -13.40
N SER A 26 -30.49 -25.66 -13.93
CA SER A 26 -31.05 -24.37 -13.57
C SER A 26 -31.60 -24.44 -12.15
N ALA A 27 -31.10 -23.60 -11.24
CA ALA A 27 -31.71 -23.37 -9.94
C ALA A 27 -32.32 -21.97 -9.93
N ASP A 28 -33.65 -21.94 -9.92
CA ASP A 28 -34.46 -20.81 -9.48
C ASP A 28 -34.11 -20.48 -8.02
N SER A 29 -33.66 -19.25 -7.77
CA SER A 29 -33.58 -18.72 -6.40
C SER A 29 -34.79 -17.84 -6.13
N THR A 30 -35.72 -18.38 -5.36
CA THR A 30 -36.87 -17.68 -4.78
C THR A 30 -36.38 -16.76 -3.65
N THR A 31 -36.61 -15.46 -3.80
CA THR A 31 -36.31 -14.43 -2.81
C THR A 31 -37.27 -14.53 -1.64
N SER A 32 -36.76 -14.81 -0.44
CA SER A 32 -37.49 -14.77 0.83
C SER A 32 -37.17 -13.47 1.55
N SER A 33 -38.16 -12.58 1.62
CA SER A 33 -38.17 -11.35 2.41
C SER A 33 -38.14 -11.65 3.92
N GLY A 34 -37.16 -11.08 4.62
CA GLY A 34 -37.13 -10.99 6.08
C GLY A 34 -36.96 -9.53 6.47
N GLU A 35 -38.06 -8.90 6.90
CA GLU A 35 -38.07 -7.56 7.50
C GLU A 35 -37.32 -7.59 8.85
N GLY A 36 -36.14 -6.97 8.88
CA GLY A 36 -35.48 -6.53 10.10
C GLY A 36 -35.47 -5.00 10.15
N GLN A 37 -36.29 -4.42 11.02
CA GLN A 37 -36.33 -2.97 11.25
C GLN A 37 -35.04 -2.50 11.93
N ASN A 38 -34.18 -1.80 11.19
CA ASN A 38 -33.14 -0.95 11.74
C ASN A 38 -33.56 0.51 11.57
N GLN A 39 -33.72 1.23 12.69
CA GLN A 39 -33.91 2.68 12.69
C GLN A 39 -32.61 3.36 12.27
N VAL A 40 -32.59 3.88 11.04
CA VAL A 40 -31.56 4.81 10.55
C VAL A 40 -31.99 6.22 10.93
N VAL A 41 -31.12 6.93 11.66
CA VAL A 41 -31.26 8.37 11.91
C VAL A 41 -30.86 9.10 10.62
N THR A 42 -31.84 9.47 9.81
CA THR A 42 -31.65 10.20 8.55
C THR A 42 -31.44 11.69 8.83
N MET A 43 -30.38 12.28 8.26
CA MET A 43 -30.13 13.72 8.31
C MET A 43 -31.28 14.49 7.62
N PRO A 44 -31.59 15.73 8.03
CA PRO A 44 -32.76 16.49 7.53
C PRO A 44 -32.81 16.63 6.01
N GLN A 45 -31.66 16.66 5.34
CA GLN A 45 -31.56 16.82 3.89
C GLN A 45 -32.03 15.59 3.10
N GLN A 46 -31.89 14.37 3.62
CA GLN A 46 -32.35 13.15 2.94
C GLN A 46 -33.85 12.91 3.08
N ARG A 47 -34.48 13.48 4.12
CA ARG A 47 -35.93 13.35 4.34
C ARG A 47 -36.75 14.16 3.34
N VAL A 48 -36.21 15.31 2.91
CA VAL A 48 -36.82 16.16 1.86
C VAL A 48 -36.84 15.44 0.51
N ILE A 49 -35.81 14.65 0.20
CA ILE A 49 -35.70 13.90 -1.06
C ILE A 49 -36.72 12.76 -1.10
N SER A 50 -36.91 12.04 0.01
CA SER A 50 -37.85 10.92 0.07
C SER A 50 -39.32 11.35 0.10
N GLU A 51 -39.64 12.56 0.56
CA GLU A 51 -41.02 13.03 0.69
C GLU A 51 -41.47 13.98 -0.43
N CYS A 52 -40.56 14.68 -1.14
CA CYS A 52 -40.93 15.62 -2.20
C CYS A 52 -40.72 15.11 -3.65
N GLU A 53 -40.16 13.90 -3.89
CA GLU A 53 -39.95 13.31 -5.24
C GLU A 53 -39.30 14.24 -6.29
N CYS A 54 -38.56 15.28 -5.89
CA CYS A 54 -37.90 16.21 -6.81
C CYS A 54 -36.49 15.72 -7.17
N ASN A 55 -36.18 15.63 -8.47
CA ASN A 55 -34.83 15.37 -8.96
C ASN A 55 -33.97 16.65 -8.81
N TYR A 56 -32.78 16.53 -8.22
CA TYR A 56 -31.99 17.66 -7.75
C TYR A 56 -31.16 18.31 -8.88
N ASP A 57 -31.85 18.97 -9.81
CA ASP A 57 -31.21 19.79 -10.86
C ASP A 57 -31.35 21.30 -10.55
N GLY A 58 -31.94 21.66 -9.41
CA GLY A 58 -32.07 23.05 -8.94
C GLY A 58 -33.08 23.90 -9.74
N VAL A 59 -33.87 23.28 -10.62
CA VAL A 59 -34.91 23.95 -11.41
C VAL A 59 -36.23 23.23 -11.20
N CYS A 60 -37.08 23.75 -10.33
CA CYS A 60 -38.47 23.29 -10.22
C CYS A 60 -39.30 23.98 -11.30
N ASP A 61 -39.75 23.22 -12.30
CA ASP A 61 -40.74 23.71 -13.27
C ASP A 61 -42.13 23.68 -12.58
N GLU A 62 -42.82 24.83 -12.53
CA GLU A 62 -44.06 25.02 -11.76
C GLU A 62 -45.22 24.13 -12.24
N SER A 63 -45.07 23.49 -13.40
CA SER A 63 -46.12 22.69 -14.03
C SER A 63 -46.18 21.22 -13.57
N GLU A 64 -45.15 20.69 -12.90
CA GLU A 64 -45.07 19.25 -12.58
C GLU A 64 -45.02 18.92 -11.08
N CYS A 65 -44.90 19.90 -10.20
CA CYS A 65 -44.83 19.66 -8.75
C CYS A 65 -45.95 20.38 -7.98
N GLY A 66 -47.06 19.68 -7.74
CA GLY A 66 -48.20 20.19 -6.96
C GLY A 66 -47.87 20.61 -5.51
N ASN A 67 -46.73 20.15 -4.97
CA ASN A 67 -46.33 20.34 -3.57
C ASN A 67 -45.12 21.27 -3.38
N CYS A 68 -44.61 21.92 -4.44
CA CYS A 68 -43.38 22.72 -4.36
C CYS A 68 -43.51 23.94 -3.42
N LYS A 69 -44.73 24.48 -3.31
CA LYS A 69 -45.03 25.62 -2.42
C LYS A 69 -44.95 25.24 -0.93
N ASP A 70 -45.33 24.02 -0.59
CA ASP A 70 -45.27 23.51 0.79
C ASP A 70 -43.84 23.10 1.16
N CYS A 71 -43.07 22.55 0.20
CA CYS A 71 -41.66 22.18 0.41
C CYS A 71 -40.79 23.45 0.66
N MET A 72 -41.07 24.59 -0.02
CA MET A 72 -40.42 25.89 0.25
C MET A 72 -40.84 26.54 1.59
N ALA A 73 -42.09 26.35 2.02
CA ALA A 73 -42.56 26.81 3.33
C ALA A 73 -41.85 26.05 4.48
N TYR A 74 -41.51 24.78 4.29
CA TYR A 74 -40.78 23.97 5.26
C TYR A 74 -39.30 24.38 5.36
N ILE A 75 -38.63 24.63 4.24
CA ILE A 75 -37.23 25.10 4.23
C ILE A 75 -37.09 26.47 4.91
N SER A 76 -38.08 27.36 4.73
CA SER A 76 -38.06 28.68 5.39
C SER A 76 -38.36 28.62 6.90
N THR A 77 -38.96 27.55 7.42
CA THR A 77 -39.16 27.37 8.88
C THR A 77 -37.95 26.77 9.58
N VAL A 78 -37.14 25.96 8.87
CA VAL A 78 -35.89 25.38 9.41
C VAL A 78 -34.74 26.40 9.45
N SER A 79 -34.78 27.46 8.64
CA SER A 79 -33.74 28.52 8.66
C SER A 79 -33.89 29.54 9.80
N GLY A 80 -34.91 29.40 10.67
CA GLY A 80 -35.20 30.30 11.78
C GLY A 80 -34.65 29.88 13.15
N GLU A 81 -34.07 28.69 13.28
CA GLU A 81 -33.43 28.28 14.54
C GLU A 81 -32.08 28.98 14.71
N THR A 82 -31.99 29.78 15.76
CA THR A 82 -30.78 30.51 16.16
C THR A 82 -29.72 29.50 16.57
N VAL A 83 -28.77 29.24 15.66
CA VAL A 83 -27.56 28.47 15.94
C VAL A 83 -26.79 29.20 17.04
N GLN A 84 -26.88 28.69 18.28
CA GLN A 84 -25.99 29.09 19.36
C GLN A 84 -24.58 28.65 18.97
N THR A 85 -23.79 29.59 18.48
CA THR A 85 -22.37 29.40 18.18
C THR A 85 -21.64 29.29 19.50
N GLN A 86 -21.45 28.04 19.98
CA GLN A 86 -20.57 27.77 21.11
C GLN A 86 -19.14 28.10 20.67
N THR A 87 -18.60 29.19 21.22
CA THR A 87 -17.19 29.53 21.10
C THR A 87 -16.36 28.56 21.91
N MET A 88 -15.92 27.47 21.29
CA MET A 88 -14.96 26.53 21.85
C MET A 88 -13.63 27.26 22.04
N THR A 89 -13.13 27.33 23.28
CA THR A 89 -11.83 27.92 23.60
C THR A 89 -10.73 26.92 23.21
N THR A 90 -10.23 27.00 21.99
CA THR A 90 -9.21 26.07 21.49
C THR A 90 -7.84 26.44 22.05
N SER A 91 -7.25 25.56 22.86
CA SER A 91 -5.85 25.67 23.27
C SER A 91 -4.96 25.31 22.07
N ILE A 92 -4.39 26.32 21.42
CA ILE A 92 -3.46 26.13 20.29
C ILE A 92 -2.09 25.77 20.88
N ARG A 93 -1.71 24.50 20.83
CA ARG A 93 -0.31 24.10 20.99
C ARG A 93 0.43 24.39 19.69
N ARG A 94 1.47 25.24 19.76
CA ARG A 94 2.39 25.41 18.62
C ARG A 94 3.27 24.17 18.55
N LEU A 95 2.95 23.27 17.62
CA LEU A 95 3.83 22.17 17.25
C LEU A 95 4.98 22.75 16.42
N CYS A 96 6.20 22.55 16.90
CA CYS A 96 7.38 22.89 16.13
C CYS A 96 7.61 21.75 15.15
N ALA A 97 7.25 21.94 13.88
CA ALA A 97 7.47 20.92 12.87
C ALA A 97 8.97 20.69 12.72
N VAL A 98 9.42 19.47 13.01
CA VAL A 98 10.78 19.03 12.70
C VAL A 98 10.92 18.93 11.19
N ASP A 99 12.06 19.37 10.65
CA ASP A 99 12.34 19.30 9.22
C ASP A 99 12.30 17.84 8.71
N ASP A 100 11.50 17.58 7.67
CA ASP A 100 11.32 16.23 7.11
C ASP A 100 12.65 15.61 6.64
N THR A 101 13.62 16.43 6.23
CA THR A 101 14.95 15.94 5.79
C THR A 101 15.75 15.36 6.94
N LEU A 102 15.71 16.00 8.12
CA LEU A 102 16.39 15.51 9.32
C LEU A 102 15.76 14.21 9.83
N MET A 103 14.44 14.09 9.70
CA MET A 103 13.70 12.88 10.07
C MET A 103 14.06 11.71 9.15
N LYS A 104 14.16 11.95 7.83
CA LYS A 104 14.61 10.95 6.85
C LYS A 104 16.08 10.55 7.07
N GLU A 105 16.96 11.51 7.37
CA GLU A 105 18.36 11.20 7.70
C GLU A 105 18.46 10.35 8.97
N LEU A 106 17.67 10.67 10.01
CA LEU A 106 17.64 9.89 11.24
C LEU A 106 17.18 8.44 10.97
N ASP A 107 16.12 8.24 10.19
CA ASP A 107 15.61 6.91 9.86
C ASP A 107 16.63 6.06 9.11
N SER A 108 17.29 6.64 8.08
CA SER A 108 18.35 5.96 7.33
C SER A 108 19.55 5.62 8.22
N LEU A 109 19.91 6.48 9.17
CA LEU A 109 20.95 6.18 10.15
C LEU A 109 20.54 5.04 11.11
N MET A 110 19.27 4.96 11.50
CA MET A 110 18.76 3.86 12.34
C MET A 110 18.81 2.52 11.60
N LEU A 111 18.50 2.50 10.30
CA LEU A 111 18.64 1.32 9.45
C LEU A 111 20.10 0.85 9.38
N ARG A 112 21.02 1.76 9.07
CA ARG A 112 22.47 1.46 9.03
C ARG A 112 23.02 0.98 10.38
N LEU A 113 22.53 1.55 11.48
CA LEU A 113 22.92 1.13 12.82
C LEU A 113 22.55 -0.34 13.06
N ASN A 114 21.31 -0.73 12.71
CA ASN A 114 20.83 -2.10 12.85
C ASN A 114 21.65 -3.08 11.99
N GLU A 115 21.93 -2.71 10.74
CA GLU A 115 22.76 -3.52 9.85
C GLU A 115 24.19 -3.71 10.38
N ALA A 116 24.84 -2.62 10.81
CA ALA A 116 26.18 -2.68 11.39
C ALA A 116 26.23 -3.56 12.65
N GLU A 117 25.20 -3.49 13.51
CA GLU A 117 25.08 -4.34 14.69
C GLU A 117 24.87 -5.82 14.33
N LYS A 118 24.03 -6.13 13.33
CA LYS A 118 23.84 -7.50 12.82
C LYS A 118 25.14 -8.09 12.26
N LEU A 119 25.95 -7.26 11.59
CA LEU A 119 27.25 -7.67 11.04
C LEU A 119 28.38 -7.69 12.08
N GLY A 120 28.16 -7.12 13.27
CA GLY A 120 29.17 -6.97 14.30
C GLY A 120 30.28 -5.96 13.96
N ASP A 121 30.00 -5.00 13.07
CA ASP A 121 30.95 -3.95 12.66
C ASP A 121 30.97 -2.80 13.68
N SER A 122 31.76 -2.99 14.75
CA SER A 122 31.92 -1.98 15.81
C SER A 122 32.34 -0.59 15.31
N SER A 123 33.11 -0.49 14.22
CA SER A 123 33.60 0.79 13.70
C SER A 123 32.49 1.56 13.01
N GLU A 124 31.68 0.88 12.19
CA GLU A 124 30.52 1.49 11.54
C GLU A 124 29.45 1.88 12.58
N THR A 125 29.19 1.02 13.56
CA THR A 125 28.28 1.30 14.68
C THR A 125 28.66 2.59 15.42
N GLU A 126 29.94 2.80 15.76
CA GLU A 126 30.40 4.03 16.40
C GLU A 126 30.22 5.28 15.53
N GLN A 127 30.52 5.18 14.23
CA GLN A 127 30.35 6.27 13.27
C GLN A 127 28.88 6.65 13.09
N VAL A 128 28.00 5.66 12.91
CA VAL A 128 26.56 5.88 12.76
C VAL A 128 25.98 6.49 14.03
N MET A 129 26.35 5.99 15.22
CA MET A 129 25.95 6.58 16.49
C MET A 129 26.40 8.05 16.62
N ALA A 130 27.62 8.38 16.20
CA ALA A 130 28.08 9.77 16.22
C ALA A 130 27.23 10.68 15.32
N ARG A 131 26.85 10.21 14.12
CA ARG A 131 25.97 10.97 13.22
C ARG A 131 24.55 11.10 13.77
N ILE A 132 24.00 10.07 14.40
CA ILE A 132 22.69 10.14 15.07
C ILE A 132 22.71 11.22 16.15
N ARG A 133 23.80 11.32 16.93
CA ARG A 133 23.96 12.40 17.93
C ARG A 133 24.00 13.79 17.28
N GLU A 134 24.66 13.94 16.13
CA GLU A 134 24.71 15.20 15.39
C GLU A 134 23.34 15.60 14.84
N VAL A 135 22.61 14.68 14.20
CA VAL A 135 21.26 14.93 13.66
C VAL A 135 20.30 15.29 14.80
N LYS A 136 20.39 14.61 15.95
CA LYS A 136 19.63 14.97 17.15
C LYS A 136 19.87 16.39 17.62
N GLN A 137 21.13 16.81 17.72
CA GLN A 137 21.47 18.19 18.11
C GLN A 137 20.89 19.21 17.11
N LYS A 138 20.86 18.89 15.81
CA LYS A 138 20.21 19.74 14.80
C LYS A 138 18.70 19.82 15.00
N ILE A 139 18.05 18.69 15.28
CA ILE A 139 16.61 18.64 15.59
C ILE A 139 16.33 19.50 16.83
N GLU A 140 17.02 19.28 17.95
CA GLU A 140 16.85 20.04 19.19
C GLU A 140 17.06 21.56 18.99
N ALA A 141 18.03 21.95 18.17
CA ALA A 141 18.28 23.35 17.84
C ALA A 141 17.11 24.00 17.07
N VAL A 142 16.42 23.24 16.20
CA VAL A 142 15.25 23.70 15.45
C VAL A 142 13.99 23.66 16.33
N THR A 143 13.84 22.68 17.21
CA THR A 143 12.64 22.52 18.04
C THR A 143 12.52 23.58 19.14
N ASN A 144 13.61 24.27 19.50
CA ASN A 144 13.63 25.39 20.46
C ASN A 144 12.94 26.69 19.98
N CYS A 145 11.96 26.62 19.08
CA CYS A 145 11.20 27.74 18.49
C CYS A 145 10.39 28.60 19.48
N GLY A 146 10.48 28.38 20.81
CA GLY A 146 9.52 28.91 21.79
C GLY A 146 9.97 30.08 22.68
N GLU A 147 11.26 30.21 23.03
CA GLU A 147 11.63 31.10 24.15
C GLU A 147 12.37 32.39 23.77
N SER A 148 12.91 32.46 22.55
CA SER A 148 13.68 33.64 22.11
C SER A 148 12.79 34.64 21.35
N GLY A 149 12.00 35.45 22.05
CA GLY A 149 11.17 36.42 21.32
C GLY A 149 10.30 37.43 22.04
N THR A 150 10.53 37.79 23.31
CA THR A 150 9.99 39.06 23.86
C THR A 150 11.13 40.04 24.07
N SER A 151 11.69 40.55 22.99
CA SER A 151 12.63 41.68 23.04
C SER A 151 12.34 42.58 21.85
N GLY A 152 11.67 43.70 22.14
CA GLY A 152 11.23 44.67 21.15
C GLY A 152 12.36 45.17 20.26
N GLY A 153 12.15 45.03 18.96
CA GLY A 153 13.06 45.53 17.93
C GLY A 153 12.26 45.86 16.68
N SER A 154 11.65 47.04 16.66
CA SER A 154 11.03 47.64 15.48
C SER A 154 12.12 47.91 14.44
N GLY A 155 12.31 46.99 13.48
CA GLY A 155 13.27 47.12 12.40
C GLY A 155 12.84 46.33 11.18
N SER A 156 12.25 47.02 10.22
CA SER A 156 11.74 46.51 8.94
C SER A 156 12.85 45.98 8.02
N VAL A 157 12.84 44.69 7.68
CA VAL A 157 13.17 44.18 6.33
C VAL A 157 12.29 42.95 6.07
N ALA A 158 11.40 43.07 5.10
CA ALA A 158 10.49 42.01 4.68
C ALA A 158 11.21 41.06 3.73
N GLU A 159 11.66 39.92 4.27
CA GLU A 159 11.98 38.74 3.47
C GLU A 159 10.85 37.74 3.71
N ALA A 160 10.14 37.41 2.65
CA ALA A 160 8.94 36.58 2.67
C ALA A 160 9.32 35.13 3.01
N VAL A 161 9.53 34.87 4.31
CA VAL A 161 9.59 33.52 4.85
C VAL A 161 8.20 32.92 4.67
N ALA A 162 8.11 31.92 3.80
CA ALA A 162 6.89 31.17 3.55
C ALA A 162 6.31 30.69 4.87
N THR A 163 5.18 31.27 5.26
CA THR A 163 4.39 30.84 6.42
C THR A 163 3.93 29.41 6.17
N GLN A 164 4.71 28.42 6.60
CA GLN A 164 4.25 27.05 6.63
C GLN A 164 3.07 26.99 7.59
N VAL A 165 1.89 26.74 7.04
CA VAL A 165 0.65 26.55 7.78
C VAL A 165 0.83 25.29 8.61
N THR A 166 1.09 25.44 9.91
CA THR A 166 1.03 24.34 10.87
C THR A 166 -0.44 23.92 10.96
N GLN A 167 -0.84 22.93 10.17
CA GLN A 167 -2.16 22.33 10.29
C GLN A 167 -2.19 21.58 11.63
N VAL A 168 -2.89 22.16 12.60
CA VAL A 168 -3.25 21.44 13.82
C VAL A 168 -4.28 20.40 13.40
N LEU A 169 -3.84 19.17 13.16
CA LEU A 169 -4.74 18.02 12.98
C LEU A 169 -5.53 17.87 14.28
N GLN A 170 -6.74 18.41 14.31
CA GLN A 170 -7.74 18.05 15.32
C GLN A 170 -8.18 16.64 15.00
N LEU A 171 -7.49 15.67 15.59
CA LEU A 171 -7.89 14.28 15.54
C LEU A 171 -9.12 14.13 16.44
N ASP A 172 -10.30 14.08 15.82
CA ASP A 172 -11.51 13.68 16.51
C ASP A 172 -11.39 12.20 16.85
N LYS A 173 -10.95 11.90 18.08
CA LYS A 173 -10.81 10.54 18.60
C LYS A 173 -12.11 9.73 18.46
N CYS A 174 -13.26 10.39 18.41
CA CYS A 174 -14.55 9.72 18.24
C CYS A 174 -14.87 9.41 16.78
N ALA A 175 -14.30 10.15 15.83
CA ALA A 175 -14.30 9.76 14.43
C ALA A 175 -13.48 8.49 14.20
N GLU A 176 -12.33 8.35 14.89
CA GLU A 176 -11.49 7.14 14.80
C GLU A 176 -12.23 5.87 15.24
N LEU A 177 -13.17 5.96 16.18
CA LEU A 177 -13.92 4.79 16.66
C LEU A 177 -14.55 3.99 15.51
N LYS A 178 -15.04 4.68 14.48
CA LYS A 178 -15.64 4.05 13.29
C LYS A 178 -14.60 3.25 12.50
N ASP A 179 -13.40 3.78 12.36
CA ASP A 179 -12.29 3.11 11.66
C ASP A 179 -11.83 1.87 12.43
N TRP A 180 -11.79 1.95 13.76
CA TRP A 180 -11.47 0.81 14.62
C TRP A 180 -12.53 -0.30 14.54
N GLU A 181 -13.82 0.05 14.51
CA GLU A 181 -14.90 -0.92 14.33
C GLU A 181 -14.87 -1.57 12.94
N ALA A 182 -14.55 -0.80 11.89
CA ALA A 182 -14.36 -1.32 10.54
C ALA A 182 -13.15 -2.28 10.47
N LYS A 183 -12.02 -1.93 11.08
CA LYS A 183 -10.84 -2.82 11.21
C LYS A 183 -11.22 -4.11 11.93
N ARG A 184 -11.93 -4.02 13.04
CA ARG A 184 -12.41 -5.20 13.78
C ARG A 184 -13.30 -6.09 12.90
N ALA A 185 -14.22 -5.51 12.13
CA ALA A 185 -15.07 -6.27 11.23
C ALA A 185 -14.26 -7.04 10.18
N PHE A 186 -13.26 -6.40 9.57
CA PHE A 186 -12.34 -7.05 8.63
C PHE A 186 -11.63 -8.27 9.24
N TYR A 187 -11.04 -8.14 10.45
CA TYR A 187 -10.38 -9.29 11.09
C TYR A 187 -11.37 -10.38 11.50
N MET A 188 -12.61 -10.03 11.83
CA MET A 188 -13.67 -11.02 12.08
C MET A 188 -14.05 -11.81 10.83
N GLU A 189 -14.01 -11.19 9.65
CA GLU A 189 -14.15 -11.90 8.37
C GLU A 189 -12.96 -12.83 8.11
N LEU A 190 -11.72 -12.35 8.33
CA LEU A 190 -10.51 -13.17 8.21
C LEU A 190 -10.56 -14.40 9.11
N LYS A 191 -11.05 -14.25 10.35
CA LYS A 191 -11.20 -15.36 11.30
C LYS A 191 -12.06 -16.51 10.74
N GLY A 192 -13.01 -16.20 9.86
CA GLY A 192 -13.89 -17.17 9.20
C GLY A 192 -13.25 -17.93 8.03
N LEU A 193 -12.07 -17.52 7.57
CA LEU A 193 -11.35 -18.16 6.47
C LEU A 193 -10.71 -19.48 6.87
N SER A 194 -10.36 -20.30 5.87
CA SER A 194 -9.57 -21.51 6.06
C SER A 194 -8.11 -21.17 6.38
N ASP A 195 -7.37 -22.11 6.98
CA ASP A 195 -5.96 -21.88 7.32
C ASP A 195 -5.09 -21.70 6.05
N ASP A 196 -5.47 -22.29 4.92
CA ASP A 196 -4.81 -22.09 3.62
C ASP A 196 -5.02 -20.66 3.10
N ASP A 197 -6.26 -20.15 3.19
CA ASP A 197 -6.58 -18.79 2.75
C ASP A 197 -5.92 -17.73 3.65
N LEU A 198 -5.84 -17.99 4.96
CA LEU A 198 -5.11 -17.14 5.91
C LEU A 198 -3.62 -17.08 5.57
N ARG A 199 -3.00 -18.23 5.27
CA ARG A 199 -1.61 -18.32 4.82
C ARG A 199 -1.40 -17.56 3.51
N ALA A 200 -2.32 -17.68 2.55
CA ALA A 200 -2.23 -16.93 1.30
C ALA A 200 -2.22 -15.41 1.54
N LYS A 201 -3.01 -14.92 2.51
CA LYS A 201 -3.02 -13.51 2.95
C LYS A 201 -1.83 -13.10 3.83
N GLY A 202 -0.97 -14.04 4.22
CA GLY A 202 0.24 -13.78 5.01
C GLY A 202 0.09 -13.87 6.52
N TYR A 203 -1.01 -14.46 7.01
CA TYR A 203 -1.17 -14.78 8.43
C TYR A 203 -0.66 -16.19 8.71
N SER A 204 0.07 -16.35 9.82
CA SER A 204 0.69 -17.62 10.18
C SER A 204 -0.34 -18.62 10.74
N SER A 205 -1.37 -18.10 11.41
CA SER A 205 -2.36 -18.91 12.14
C SER A 205 -3.65 -18.15 12.42
N ARG A 206 -4.73 -18.87 12.76
CA ARG A 206 -5.99 -18.24 13.21
C ARG A 206 -5.82 -17.55 14.56
N GLU A 207 -4.95 -18.08 15.43
CA GLU A 207 -4.63 -17.53 16.74
C GLU A 207 -4.06 -16.10 16.63
N GLU A 208 -3.22 -15.84 15.64
CA GLU A 208 -2.67 -14.50 15.35
C GLU A 208 -3.80 -13.49 15.03
N VAL A 209 -4.77 -13.91 14.20
CA VAL A 209 -5.94 -13.09 13.85
C VAL A 209 -6.81 -12.82 15.09
N GLU A 210 -7.01 -13.83 15.95
CA GLU A 210 -7.77 -13.68 17.20
C GLU A 210 -7.10 -12.74 18.19
N GLU A 211 -5.77 -12.80 18.31
CA GLU A 211 -4.99 -11.87 19.14
C GLU A 211 -5.18 -10.42 18.68
N THR A 212 -5.17 -10.18 17.36
CA THR A 212 -5.41 -8.84 16.80
C THR A 212 -6.84 -8.36 17.07
N ILE A 213 -7.85 -9.23 16.95
CA ILE A 213 -9.24 -8.88 17.29
C ILE A 213 -9.35 -8.49 18.77
N MET A 214 -8.71 -9.23 19.67
CA MET A 214 -8.72 -8.93 21.10
C MET A 214 -8.10 -7.56 21.40
N LYS A 215 -6.95 -7.25 20.78
CA LYS A 215 -6.30 -5.94 20.88
C LYS A 215 -7.22 -4.82 20.36
N LEU A 216 -7.88 -5.03 19.23
CA LEU A 216 -8.85 -4.08 18.68
C LEU A 216 -10.04 -3.85 19.63
N ASP A 217 -10.57 -4.90 20.24
CA ASP A 217 -11.65 -4.82 21.23
C ASP A 217 -11.25 -3.99 22.46
N GLU A 218 -10.03 -4.18 22.96
CA GLU A 218 -9.48 -3.39 24.06
C GLU A 218 -9.34 -1.90 23.69
N GLY A 219 -8.79 -1.59 22.51
CA GLY A 219 -8.66 -0.20 22.06
C GLY A 219 -10.00 0.49 21.79
N ILE A 220 -10.96 -0.21 21.18
CA ILE A 220 -12.35 0.27 21.01
C ILE A 220 -12.97 0.61 22.36
N ALA A 221 -12.79 -0.26 23.36
CA ALA A 221 -13.29 0.01 24.71
C ALA A 221 -12.66 1.27 25.32
N ARG A 222 -11.34 1.48 25.16
CA ARG A 222 -10.66 2.71 25.61
C ARG A 222 -11.18 3.96 24.92
N ILE A 223 -11.31 3.95 23.59
CA ILE A 223 -11.79 5.09 22.80
C ILE A 223 -13.23 5.45 23.20
N ARG A 224 -14.11 4.46 23.38
CA ARG A 224 -15.50 4.70 23.82
C ARG A 224 -15.60 5.41 25.17
N VAL A 225 -14.71 5.10 26.11
CA VAL A 225 -14.66 5.81 27.40
C VAL A 225 -14.24 7.27 27.19
N GLN A 226 -13.18 7.51 26.41
CA GLN A 226 -12.69 8.88 26.11
C GLN A 226 -13.77 9.73 25.40
N CYS A 227 -14.55 9.12 24.51
CA CYS A 227 -15.66 9.79 23.81
C CYS A 227 -16.86 10.12 24.68
N ARG A 228 -17.12 9.31 25.70
CA ARG A 228 -18.19 9.60 26.66
C ARG A 228 -17.82 10.78 27.56
N ASP A 229 -16.57 10.83 28.00
CA ASP A 229 -16.09 11.86 28.92
C ASP A 229 -15.99 13.23 28.24
N SER A 230 -15.58 13.29 26.97
CA SER A 230 -15.53 14.52 26.18
C SER A 230 -16.90 15.18 25.97
N THR A 231 -17.98 14.39 25.97
CA THR A 231 -19.36 14.90 25.83
C THR A 231 -19.90 15.50 27.14
N SER A 232 -19.30 15.15 28.29
CA SER A 232 -19.80 15.51 29.62
C SER A 232 -19.02 16.64 30.31
N ALA A 233 -17.84 16.98 29.82
CA ALA A 233 -16.98 18.01 30.40
C ALA A 233 -17.34 19.42 29.87
N GLY A 234 -18.34 20.05 30.48
CA GLY A 234 -18.58 21.49 30.33
C GLY A 234 -17.42 22.32 30.90
N GLU A 235 -16.78 23.12 30.04
CA GLU A 235 -15.94 24.32 30.27
C GLU A 235 -14.80 24.32 31.32
N GLY A 236 -14.54 23.25 32.07
CA GLY A 236 -13.48 23.21 33.11
C GLY A 236 -12.22 22.43 32.71
N GLY A 237 -11.47 22.90 31.71
CA GLY A 237 -10.38 22.16 31.07
C GLY A 237 -9.08 22.00 31.88
N SER A 238 -8.84 20.78 32.39
CA SER A 238 -7.49 20.31 32.76
C SER A 238 -6.88 19.60 31.56
N SER A 239 -5.86 20.20 30.94
CA SER A 239 -5.16 19.66 29.77
C SER A 239 -4.17 18.55 30.17
N ALA A 240 -4.69 17.34 30.41
CA ALA A 240 -3.82 16.17 30.47
C ALA A 240 -3.07 16.03 29.13
N PRO A 241 -1.77 15.65 29.15
CA PRO A 241 -1.02 15.40 27.92
C PRO A 241 -1.73 14.32 27.11
N VAL A 242 -1.96 14.60 25.82
CA VAL A 242 -2.57 13.64 24.89
C VAL A 242 -1.53 12.56 24.62
N THR A 243 -1.69 11.40 25.24
CA THR A 243 -0.94 10.19 24.85
C THR A 243 -1.52 9.69 23.53
N VAL A 244 -0.66 9.57 22.51
CA VAL A 244 -1.03 9.00 21.22
C VAL A 244 -0.90 7.50 21.31
N GLU A 245 -2.03 6.79 21.21
CA GLU A 245 -2.05 5.34 21.25
C GLU A 245 -1.47 4.76 19.95
N ARG A 246 -0.72 3.66 20.07
CA ARG A 246 -0.20 2.91 18.93
C ARG A 246 -1.37 2.40 18.08
N PRO A 247 -1.36 2.64 16.74
CA PRO A 247 -2.36 2.03 15.87
C PRO A 247 -2.20 0.51 15.95
N ILE A 248 -3.29 -0.21 16.19
CA ILE A 248 -3.22 -1.69 16.30
C ILE A 248 -3.09 -2.33 14.92
N VAL A 249 -3.70 -1.70 13.91
CA VAL A 249 -3.58 -2.06 12.49
C VAL A 249 -3.44 -0.78 11.70
N ALA A 250 -2.36 -0.67 10.94
CA ALA A 250 -2.17 0.44 10.02
C ALA A 250 -3.03 0.21 8.77
N THR A 251 -3.84 1.21 8.42
CA THR A 251 -4.68 1.18 7.21
C THR A 251 -4.05 1.93 6.05
N SER A 252 -3.14 2.84 6.37
CA SER A 252 -2.37 3.60 5.41
C SER A 252 -0.95 3.81 5.95
N THR A 253 -0.02 4.14 5.06
CA THR A 253 1.32 4.57 5.46
C THR A 253 1.30 5.92 6.16
N GLY A 254 0.30 6.76 5.87
CA GLY A 254 0.06 8.02 6.56
C GLY A 254 -0.18 7.86 8.06
N ASP A 255 -0.91 6.81 8.46
CA ASP A 255 -1.14 6.47 9.88
C ASP A 255 0.18 6.16 10.59
N ILE A 256 1.03 5.36 9.94
CA ILE A 256 2.31 4.93 10.51
C ILE A 256 3.29 6.12 10.59
N SER A 257 3.35 6.93 9.53
CA SER A 257 4.19 8.14 9.49
C SER A 257 3.79 9.14 10.58
N SER A 258 2.49 9.35 10.78
CA SER A 258 1.98 10.25 11.82
C SER A 258 2.32 9.72 13.23
N TYR A 259 2.10 8.43 13.47
CA TYR A 259 2.50 7.78 14.72
C TYR A 259 4.00 7.92 14.98
N TYR A 260 4.83 7.65 13.96
CA TYR A 260 6.28 7.73 14.04
C TYR A 260 6.77 9.13 14.43
N ARG A 261 6.27 10.16 13.75
CA ARG A 261 6.64 11.57 14.03
C ARG A 261 6.37 11.93 15.49
N ILE A 262 5.19 11.56 16.00
CA ILE A 262 4.78 11.86 17.37
C ILE A 262 5.64 11.12 18.39
N GLN A 263 5.94 9.84 18.14
CA GLN A 263 6.77 9.05 19.06
C GLN A 263 8.22 9.53 19.09
N ILE A 264 8.79 9.91 17.93
CA ILE A 264 10.12 10.55 17.90
C ILE A 264 10.10 11.82 18.72
N GLU A 265 9.11 12.70 18.52
CA GLU A 265 9.01 13.94 19.28
C GLU A 265 8.96 13.67 20.80
N GLY A 266 8.23 12.64 21.23
CA GLY A 266 8.22 12.16 22.62
C GLY A 266 9.62 11.77 23.10
N ILE A 267 10.27 10.83 22.40
CA ILE A 267 11.61 10.33 22.74
C ILE A 267 12.66 11.46 22.73
N MET A 268 12.52 12.44 21.85
CA MET A 268 13.45 13.56 21.74
C MET A 268 13.26 14.57 22.87
N ASN A 269 12.02 14.82 23.29
CA ASN A 269 11.70 15.78 24.34
C ASN A 269 11.90 15.22 25.75
N ASP A 270 11.99 13.91 25.91
CA ASP A 270 12.30 13.30 27.21
C ASP A 270 13.71 13.71 27.69
N ALA A 271 13.82 14.05 28.97
CA ALA A 271 15.05 14.54 29.60
C ALA A 271 16.08 13.42 29.88
N GLU A 272 15.98 12.31 29.17
CA GLU A 272 16.81 11.13 29.33
C GLU A 272 18.16 11.26 28.60
N ASP A 273 19.11 10.41 28.96
CA ASP A 273 20.43 10.40 28.33
C ASP A 273 20.35 9.86 26.88
N VAL A 274 21.42 10.12 26.12
CA VAL A 274 21.50 9.78 24.69
C VAL A 274 21.29 8.29 24.42
N GLU A 275 21.80 7.41 25.29
CA GLU A 275 21.72 5.97 25.11
C GLU A 275 20.28 5.47 25.28
N THR A 276 19.60 5.96 26.32
CA THR A 276 18.18 5.64 26.54
C THR A 276 17.32 6.12 25.37
N LYS A 277 17.59 7.31 24.82
CA LYS A 277 16.91 7.78 23.60
C LYS A 277 17.22 6.92 22.38
N ILE A 278 18.44 6.41 22.23
CA ILE A 278 18.79 5.49 21.13
C ILE A 278 18.01 4.18 21.28
N GLN A 279 17.94 3.63 22.50
CA GLN A 279 17.15 2.44 22.78
C GLN A 279 15.65 2.65 22.48
N GLY A 280 15.11 3.82 22.84
CA GLY A 280 13.74 4.20 22.49
C GLY A 280 13.49 4.26 20.98
N LEU A 281 14.44 4.79 20.21
CA LEU A 281 14.35 4.81 18.74
C LEU A 281 14.44 3.40 18.13
N LYS A 282 15.25 2.51 18.69
CA LYS A 282 15.31 1.10 18.24
C LYS A 282 13.99 0.38 18.48
N GLU A 283 13.41 0.56 19.66
CA GLU A 283 12.09 0.01 19.99
C GLU A 283 11.01 0.57 19.06
N LEU A 284 11.01 1.89 18.82
CA LEU A 284 10.09 2.53 17.89
C LEU A 284 10.24 1.97 16.47
N ARG A 285 11.46 1.75 15.98
CA ARG A 285 11.69 1.12 14.67
C ARG A 285 11.10 -0.28 14.61
N SER A 286 11.32 -1.11 15.64
CA SER A 286 10.71 -2.45 15.70
C SER A 286 9.18 -2.40 15.67
N GLN A 287 8.57 -1.39 16.31
CA GLN A 287 7.12 -1.19 16.24
C GLN A 287 6.65 -0.81 14.84
N ILE A 288 7.37 0.06 14.13
CA ILE A 288 7.08 0.44 12.74
C ILE A 288 7.16 -0.77 11.83
N ASP A 289 8.22 -1.58 11.95
CA ASP A 289 8.39 -2.78 11.15
C ASP A 289 7.20 -3.75 11.37
N GLY A 290 6.70 -3.85 12.60
CA GLY A 290 5.45 -4.57 12.89
C GLY A 290 4.20 -3.97 12.22
N LEU A 291 4.09 -2.64 12.17
CA LEU A 291 2.97 -1.95 11.50
C LEU A 291 3.03 -2.10 9.98
N ILE A 292 4.24 -2.04 9.39
CA ILE A 292 4.47 -2.30 7.97
C ILE A 292 4.09 -3.74 7.64
N SER A 293 4.47 -4.71 8.49
CA SER A 293 4.08 -6.11 8.31
C SER A 293 2.55 -6.27 8.28
N GLU A 294 1.83 -5.65 9.22
CA GLU A 294 0.37 -5.72 9.25
C GLU A 294 -0.28 -4.99 8.07
N LEU A 295 0.29 -3.87 7.62
CA LEU A 295 -0.18 -3.18 6.43
C LEU A 295 -0.06 -4.07 5.18
N ILE A 296 1.08 -4.73 4.99
CA ILE A 296 1.31 -5.66 3.87
C ILE A 296 0.35 -6.86 3.93
N LYS A 297 0.10 -7.42 5.12
CA LYS A 297 -0.83 -8.56 5.29
C LYS A 297 -2.29 -8.16 5.04
N SER A 298 -2.70 -7.01 5.58
CA SER A 298 -4.09 -6.57 5.53
C SER A 298 -4.50 -5.97 4.18
N SER A 299 -3.56 -5.35 3.44
CA SER A 299 -3.85 -4.80 2.12
C SER A 299 -3.71 -5.86 1.02
N ASP A 300 -4.63 -5.88 0.05
CA ASP A 300 -4.51 -6.74 -1.14
C ASP A 300 -3.69 -6.08 -2.27
N SER A 301 -3.49 -4.75 -2.19
CA SER A 301 -2.65 -3.99 -3.12
C SER A 301 -1.80 -2.95 -2.39
N ILE A 302 -0.54 -2.82 -2.75
CA ILE A 302 0.43 -1.91 -2.11
C ILE A 302 0.95 -0.96 -3.19
N ASP A 303 0.67 0.33 -3.05
CA ASP A 303 1.27 1.34 -3.92
C ASP A 303 2.66 1.71 -3.42
N ILE A 304 3.68 1.53 -4.27
CA ILE A 304 5.07 1.83 -3.90
C ILE A 304 5.24 3.30 -3.49
N SER A 305 4.47 4.22 -4.09
CA SER A 305 4.57 5.65 -3.78
C SER A 305 4.17 5.94 -2.33
N GLU A 306 3.22 5.19 -1.78
CA GLU A 306 2.77 5.34 -0.39
C GLU A 306 3.79 4.78 0.60
N VAL A 307 4.49 3.69 0.26
CA VAL A 307 5.41 2.99 1.18
C VAL A 307 6.86 3.46 1.03
N SER A 308 7.23 4.08 -0.09
CA SER A 308 8.61 4.51 -0.39
C SER A 308 9.19 5.53 0.59
N ASP A 309 8.35 6.23 1.35
CA ASP A 309 8.79 7.14 2.41
C ASP A 309 9.21 6.40 3.71
N MET A 310 8.89 5.11 3.82
CA MET A 310 9.09 4.30 5.02
C MET A 310 10.08 3.15 4.82
N VAL A 311 10.16 2.64 3.60
CA VAL A 311 11.10 1.59 3.20
C VAL A 311 11.85 2.04 1.97
N GLU A 312 13.18 1.89 2.01
CA GLU A 312 14.05 2.30 0.89
C GLU A 312 13.87 1.36 -0.32
N GLU A 313 13.63 0.08 -0.09
CA GLU A 313 13.53 -0.95 -1.12
C GLU A 313 12.44 -1.98 -0.74
N ILE A 314 11.64 -2.39 -1.72
CA ILE A 314 10.76 -3.55 -1.63
C ILE A 314 11.31 -4.65 -2.54
N GLU A 315 11.66 -5.80 -1.98
CA GLU A 315 12.08 -6.97 -2.72
C GLU A 315 10.93 -7.98 -2.81
N VAL A 316 10.58 -8.37 -4.03
CA VAL A 316 9.53 -9.34 -4.35
C VAL A 316 10.20 -10.64 -4.77
N ARG A 317 9.86 -11.72 -4.09
CA ARG A 317 10.36 -13.08 -4.39
C ARG A 317 9.18 -14.02 -4.57
N PRO A 318 9.38 -15.21 -5.19
CA PRO A 318 8.33 -16.23 -5.22
C PRO A 318 7.79 -16.55 -3.82
N GLY A 319 6.48 -16.31 -3.64
CA GLY A 319 5.76 -16.53 -2.39
C GLY A 319 6.11 -15.57 -1.24
N LYS A 320 6.85 -14.47 -1.46
CA LYS A 320 7.26 -13.54 -0.40
C LYS A 320 7.35 -12.09 -0.87
N VAL A 321 7.02 -11.17 0.04
CA VAL A 321 7.31 -9.73 -0.09
C VAL A 321 8.21 -9.32 1.07
N ILE A 322 9.31 -8.64 0.77
CA ILE A 322 10.28 -8.14 1.73
C ILE A 322 10.30 -6.61 1.62
N ALA A 323 10.09 -5.90 2.72
CA ALA A 323 10.11 -4.44 2.77
C ALA A 323 11.01 -3.99 3.93
N GLY A 324 12.24 -3.58 3.60
CA GLY A 324 13.29 -3.39 4.62
C GLY A 324 13.59 -4.71 5.36
N ASP A 325 13.47 -4.68 6.69
CA ASP A 325 13.68 -5.86 7.55
C ASP A 325 12.42 -6.75 7.69
N VAL A 326 11.30 -6.35 7.11
CA VAL A 326 10.02 -7.05 7.23
C VAL A 326 9.89 -8.07 6.10
N THR A 327 9.61 -9.32 6.44
CA THR A 327 9.30 -10.38 5.45
C THR A 327 7.88 -10.89 5.68
N VAL A 328 7.06 -10.90 4.63
CA VAL A 328 5.71 -11.45 4.64
C VAL A 328 5.62 -12.55 3.58
N ASP A 329 5.26 -13.76 4.02
CA ASP A 329 4.99 -14.90 3.14
C ASP A 329 3.61 -14.71 2.50
N THR A 330 3.54 -14.58 1.18
CA THR A 330 2.27 -14.37 0.46
C THR A 330 2.44 -14.62 -1.03
N SER A 331 1.37 -15.09 -1.69
CA SER A 331 1.37 -15.41 -3.12
C SER A 331 0.37 -14.61 -3.96
N ASN A 332 -0.37 -13.68 -3.35
CA ASN A 332 -1.51 -13.02 -3.99
C ASN A 332 -1.55 -11.49 -3.80
N LYS A 333 -0.48 -10.91 -3.26
CA LYS A 333 -0.37 -9.45 -3.12
C LYS A 333 0.01 -8.81 -4.44
N ARG A 334 -0.50 -7.59 -4.65
CA ARG A 334 -0.23 -6.79 -5.84
C ARG A 334 0.55 -5.56 -5.45
N ILE A 335 1.75 -5.40 -5.97
CA ILE A 335 2.57 -4.21 -5.75
C ILE A 335 2.42 -3.33 -6.98
N LEU A 336 1.81 -2.16 -6.80
CA LEU A 336 1.57 -1.20 -7.86
C LEU A 336 2.75 -0.22 -7.90
N THR A 337 3.39 -0.12 -9.05
CA THR A 337 4.46 0.85 -9.32
C THR A 337 4.20 1.54 -10.65
N THR A 338 4.84 2.69 -10.86
CA THR A 338 4.72 3.44 -12.12
C THR A 338 6.06 3.43 -12.83
N MET A 339 6.07 2.99 -14.10
CA MET A 339 7.24 3.02 -14.96
C MET A 339 6.87 3.71 -16.28
N LYS A 340 7.58 4.79 -16.62
CA LYS A 340 7.29 5.61 -17.82
C LYS A 340 5.81 6.01 -17.94
N GLU A 341 5.22 6.52 -16.84
CA GLU A 341 3.82 6.95 -16.78
C GLU A 341 2.79 5.81 -16.94
N LYS A 342 3.23 4.55 -16.98
CA LYS A 342 2.35 3.38 -16.99
C LYS A 342 2.35 2.67 -15.65
N GLN A 343 1.18 2.27 -15.19
CA GLN A 343 1.04 1.47 -13.98
C GLN A 343 1.42 0.02 -14.28
N ILE A 344 2.28 -0.54 -13.44
CA ILE A 344 2.73 -1.92 -13.49
C ILE A 344 2.34 -2.60 -12.19
N GLU A 345 1.78 -3.79 -12.30
CA GLU A 345 1.46 -4.65 -11.18
C GLU A 345 2.54 -5.73 -11.03
N VAL A 346 3.13 -5.86 -9.85
CA VAL A 346 4.14 -6.88 -9.54
C VAL A 346 3.60 -7.76 -8.41
N SER A 347 3.49 -9.05 -8.65
CA SER A 347 2.86 -10.00 -7.72
C SER A 347 3.78 -11.18 -7.43
N PRO A 348 3.97 -11.59 -6.15
CA PRO A 348 4.77 -12.76 -5.82
C PRO A 348 3.96 -14.03 -6.20
N GLY A 349 4.24 -14.67 -7.32
CA GLY A 349 3.63 -15.96 -7.63
C GLY A 349 4.25 -17.10 -6.82
N GLU A 350 3.71 -18.32 -6.93
CA GLU A 350 4.19 -19.48 -6.17
C GLU A 350 5.63 -19.89 -6.55
N SER A 351 6.00 -19.74 -7.82
CA SER A 351 7.30 -20.20 -8.37
C SER A 351 8.12 -19.11 -9.03
N HIS A 352 7.49 -18.00 -9.41
CA HIS A 352 8.09 -16.86 -10.08
C HIS A 352 7.33 -15.61 -9.65
N VAL A 353 7.96 -14.45 -9.77
CA VAL A 353 7.28 -13.16 -9.67
C VAL A 353 6.56 -12.91 -10.99
N VAL A 354 5.34 -12.36 -10.95
CA VAL A 354 4.55 -12.02 -12.14
C VAL A 354 4.50 -10.51 -12.26
N ILE A 355 4.94 -9.98 -13.40
CA ILE A 355 4.78 -8.59 -13.79
C ILE A 355 3.59 -8.51 -14.74
N SER A 356 2.58 -7.71 -14.42
CA SER A 356 1.38 -7.51 -15.24
C SER A 356 1.25 -6.05 -15.68
N GLU A 357 1.06 -5.83 -16.98
CA GLU A 357 0.82 -4.53 -17.59
C GLU A 357 -0.24 -4.68 -18.69
N GLU A 358 -1.39 -4.00 -18.57
CA GLU A 358 -2.45 -4.02 -19.59
C GLU A 358 -2.93 -5.45 -19.97
N GLY A 359 -2.86 -6.41 -19.04
CA GLY A 359 -3.22 -7.82 -19.26
C GLY A 359 -2.11 -8.68 -19.89
N LEU A 360 -0.93 -8.11 -20.14
CA LEU A 360 0.27 -8.87 -20.48
C LEU A 360 0.98 -9.31 -19.20
N GLU A 361 1.13 -10.61 -19.02
CA GLU A 361 1.85 -11.20 -17.90
C GLU A 361 3.26 -11.64 -18.31
N VAL A 362 4.24 -11.28 -17.49
CA VAL A 362 5.65 -11.64 -17.67
C VAL A 362 6.16 -12.31 -16.40
N ASN A 363 6.69 -13.51 -16.54
CA ASN A 363 7.30 -14.22 -15.43
C ASN A 363 8.71 -13.69 -15.19
N ALA A 364 9.07 -13.46 -13.94
CA ALA A 364 10.37 -12.94 -13.53
C ALA A 364 10.90 -13.73 -12.31
N PRO A 365 12.22 -13.74 -12.08
CA PRO A 365 12.80 -14.18 -10.81
C PRO A 365 12.56 -13.09 -9.75
N ASP A 366 13.47 -12.97 -8.79
CA ASP A 366 13.41 -11.94 -7.76
C ASP A 366 13.54 -10.53 -8.36
N LEU A 367 12.69 -9.61 -7.88
CA LEU A 367 12.69 -8.21 -8.28
C LEU A 367 12.89 -7.32 -7.06
N LYS A 368 13.61 -6.23 -7.26
CA LYS A 368 13.76 -5.14 -6.29
C LYS A 368 13.10 -3.89 -6.84
N ILE A 369 12.30 -3.21 -6.03
CA ILE A 369 11.58 -2.00 -6.41
C ILE A 369 12.03 -0.89 -5.46
N ASP A 370 12.72 0.11 -6.01
CA ASP A 370 13.12 1.33 -5.29
C ASP A 370 12.45 2.52 -6.00
N LYS A 371 11.38 3.01 -5.38
CA LYS A 371 10.51 4.07 -5.92
C LYS A 371 9.95 3.69 -7.29
N ASP A 372 10.49 4.30 -8.34
CA ASP A 372 10.06 4.12 -9.73
C ASP A 372 11.02 3.23 -10.53
N ARG A 373 12.00 2.60 -9.85
CA ARG A 373 13.01 1.75 -10.48
C ARG A 373 12.76 0.29 -10.14
N ILE A 374 12.57 -0.51 -11.17
CA ILE A 374 12.52 -1.97 -11.06
C ILE A 374 13.90 -2.52 -11.40
N MET A 375 14.47 -3.28 -10.49
CA MET A 375 15.79 -3.88 -10.58
C MET A 375 15.67 -5.40 -10.58
N MET A 376 16.38 -6.08 -11.49
CA MET A 376 16.56 -7.53 -11.47
C MET A 376 18.05 -7.83 -11.29
N GLY A 377 18.43 -8.27 -10.09
CA GLY A 377 19.83 -8.30 -9.68
C GLY A 377 20.42 -6.89 -9.67
N GLU A 378 21.51 -6.68 -10.41
CA GLU A 378 22.18 -5.38 -10.54
C GLU A 378 21.69 -4.55 -11.75
N SER A 379 20.78 -5.12 -12.56
CA SER A 379 20.30 -4.50 -13.79
C SER A 379 18.97 -3.79 -13.60
N GLU A 380 18.91 -2.53 -14.04
CA GLU A 380 17.69 -1.72 -14.08
C GLU A 380 16.82 -2.10 -15.30
N VAL A 381 15.55 -2.38 -15.04
CA VAL A 381 14.51 -2.61 -16.06
C VAL A 381 13.92 -1.26 -16.44
N LYS A 382 14.18 -0.81 -17.67
CA LYS A 382 13.69 0.46 -18.22
C LYS A 382 12.62 0.28 -19.28
N VAL A 383 12.55 -0.90 -19.87
CA VAL A 383 11.60 -1.26 -20.93
C VAL A 383 10.41 -1.96 -20.29
N THR A 384 9.20 -1.47 -20.57
CA THR A 384 7.99 -2.09 -20.03
C THR A 384 7.63 -3.37 -20.80
N PRO A 385 6.89 -4.31 -20.20
CA PRO A 385 6.37 -5.48 -20.92
C PRO A 385 5.71 -5.14 -22.27
N SER A 386 4.87 -4.10 -22.32
CA SER A 386 4.16 -3.67 -23.54
C SER A 386 5.11 -3.10 -24.61
N GLU A 387 6.17 -2.40 -24.21
CA GLU A 387 7.23 -1.95 -25.13
C GLU A 387 8.00 -3.14 -25.72
N ALA A 388 8.39 -4.10 -24.87
CA ALA A 388 9.05 -5.33 -25.32
C ALA A 388 8.15 -6.14 -26.27
N GLN A 389 6.85 -6.23 -25.97
CA GLN A 389 5.84 -6.82 -26.84
C GLN A 389 5.80 -6.12 -28.20
N THR A 390 5.76 -4.78 -28.21
CA THR A 390 5.72 -3.95 -29.43
C THR A 390 6.94 -4.18 -30.32
N ILE A 391 8.11 -4.39 -29.72
CA ILE A 391 9.33 -4.72 -30.46
C ILE A 391 9.23 -6.13 -31.06
N ALA A 392 8.77 -7.10 -30.27
CA ALA A 392 8.66 -8.50 -30.68
C ALA A 392 7.63 -8.73 -31.79
N VAL A 393 6.49 -8.01 -31.79
CA VAL A 393 5.43 -8.19 -32.80
C VAL A 393 5.87 -7.87 -34.24
N ASN A 394 6.98 -7.15 -34.42
CA ASN A 394 7.59 -6.94 -35.73
C ASN A 394 8.20 -8.21 -36.34
N ARG A 395 8.43 -9.25 -35.51
CA ARG A 395 9.12 -10.50 -35.88
C ARG A 395 8.34 -11.76 -35.51
N ILE A 396 7.46 -11.67 -34.50
CA ILE A 396 6.67 -12.76 -33.93
C ILE A 396 5.21 -12.34 -34.00
N ARG A 397 4.40 -13.02 -34.80
CA ARG A 397 3.01 -12.60 -35.03
C ARG A 397 2.11 -12.88 -33.83
N THR A 398 2.30 -14.02 -33.18
CA THR A 398 1.55 -14.46 -32.01
C THR A 398 2.53 -14.73 -30.88
N ILE A 399 2.44 -13.99 -29.78
CA ILE A 399 3.29 -14.21 -28.60
C ILE A 399 2.62 -15.26 -27.72
N ASN A 400 3.33 -16.33 -27.42
CA ASN A 400 2.86 -17.44 -26.60
C ASN A 400 3.26 -17.25 -25.13
N SER A 401 4.47 -16.74 -24.88
CA SER A 401 4.96 -16.47 -23.53
C SER A 401 5.99 -15.34 -23.53
N MET A 402 6.13 -14.68 -22.38
CA MET A 402 7.15 -13.69 -22.13
C MET A 402 7.74 -13.91 -20.73
N GLU A 403 9.06 -13.93 -20.62
CA GLU A 403 9.79 -14.12 -19.38
C GLU A 403 10.90 -13.07 -19.27
N LEU A 404 11.07 -12.47 -18.11
CA LEU A 404 12.20 -11.59 -17.78
C LEU A 404 13.27 -12.44 -17.05
N LYS A 405 14.50 -12.45 -17.57
CA LYS A 405 15.59 -13.27 -17.01
C LYS A 405 16.93 -12.52 -17.03
N SER A 406 17.86 -12.94 -16.18
CA SER A 406 19.22 -12.42 -16.19
C SER A 406 20.10 -13.20 -17.17
N GLU A 407 20.66 -12.52 -18.17
CA GLU A 407 21.58 -13.11 -19.15
C GLU A 407 22.82 -12.22 -19.29
N GLU A 408 24.00 -12.78 -19.00
CA GLU A 408 25.28 -12.04 -18.99
C GLU A 408 25.28 -10.80 -18.06
N GLY A 409 24.57 -10.90 -16.92
CA GLY A 409 24.44 -9.80 -15.96
C GLY A 409 23.47 -8.70 -16.39
N ARG A 410 22.76 -8.87 -17.52
CA ARG A 410 21.75 -7.94 -18.03
C ARG A 410 20.35 -8.47 -17.81
N ALA A 411 19.40 -7.56 -17.61
CA ALA A 411 17.98 -7.89 -17.63
C ALA A 411 17.50 -8.05 -19.07
N VAL A 412 16.92 -9.20 -19.41
CA VAL A 412 16.53 -9.53 -20.79
C VAL A 412 15.14 -10.15 -20.82
N TYR A 413 14.26 -9.60 -21.65
CA TYR A 413 12.99 -10.23 -22.00
C TYR A 413 13.23 -11.34 -23.02
N SER A 414 12.82 -12.56 -22.68
CA SER A 414 12.73 -13.73 -23.54
C SER A 414 11.29 -13.86 -24.03
N VAL A 415 11.04 -13.46 -25.27
CA VAL A 415 9.72 -13.55 -25.91
C VAL A 415 9.69 -14.78 -26.80
N GLU A 416 8.76 -15.69 -26.54
CA GLU A 416 8.54 -16.88 -27.37
C GLU A 416 7.19 -16.79 -28.06
N GLY A 417 7.15 -17.20 -29.32
CA GLY A 417 5.91 -17.20 -30.07
C GLY A 417 6.05 -17.77 -31.46
N GLU A 418 5.01 -17.54 -32.25
CA GLU A 418 4.82 -18.15 -33.55
C GLU A 418 4.69 -17.08 -34.64
N ASP A 419 5.26 -17.37 -35.79
CA ASP A 419 5.09 -16.60 -37.01
C ASP A 419 4.59 -17.50 -38.15
N GLN A 420 3.68 -16.99 -38.98
CA GLN A 420 3.11 -17.76 -40.09
C GLN A 420 3.82 -17.36 -41.38
N LYS A 421 4.55 -18.31 -41.98
CA LYS A 421 5.34 -18.08 -43.20
C LYS A 421 5.03 -19.08 -44.29
N ASN A 422 5.44 -18.80 -45.52
CA ASN A 422 5.33 -19.75 -46.62
C ASN A 422 6.70 -20.37 -46.93
N LEU A 423 6.86 -21.66 -46.62
CA LEU A 423 8.03 -22.43 -47.05
C LEU A 423 8.03 -22.54 -48.58
N LEU A 424 9.14 -22.15 -49.20
CA LEU A 424 9.28 -22.08 -50.67
C LEU A 424 8.22 -21.22 -51.39
N GLY A 425 7.53 -20.34 -50.67
CA GLY A 425 6.56 -19.40 -51.22
C GLY A 425 5.12 -19.92 -51.41
N PHE A 426 4.81 -21.17 -51.06
CA PHE A 426 3.45 -21.72 -51.23
C PHE A 426 2.97 -22.67 -50.13
N ILE A 427 3.84 -23.19 -49.27
CA ILE A 427 3.42 -24.09 -48.17
C ILE A 427 3.36 -23.29 -46.87
N PRO A 428 2.16 -22.99 -46.31
CA PRO A 428 2.07 -22.30 -45.05
C PRO A 428 2.64 -23.18 -43.93
N VAL A 429 3.57 -22.63 -43.17
CA VAL A 429 4.21 -23.25 -42.01
C VAL A 429 4.19 -22.29 -40.83
N THR A 430 4.02 -22.84 -39.64
CA THR A 430 4.20 -22.10 -38.39
C THR A 430 5.65 -22.22 -37.97
N VAL A 431 6.29 -21.09 -37.71
CA VAL A 431 7.69 -21.00 -37.28
C VAL A 431 7.71 -20.53 -35.84
N GLU A 432 8.13 -21.40 -34.93
CA GLU A 432 8.44 -21.01 -33.55
C GLU A 432 9.69 -20.12 -33.54
N ARG A 433 9.63 -19.02 -32.79
CA ARG A 433 10.70 -18.03 -32.68
C ARG A 433 10.87 -17.64 -31.23
N LYS A 434 12.13 -17.43 -30.85
CA LYS A 434 12.51 -16.89 -29.54
C LYS A 434 13.34 -15.64 -29.76
N MET A 435 12.92 -14.55 -29.13
CA MET A 435 13.57 -13.24 -29.26
C MET A 435 14.01 -12.78 -27.88
N MET A 436 15.24 -12.28 -27.79
CA MET A 436 15.82 -11.75 -26.57
C MET A 436 15.99 -10.23 -26.71
N ILE A 437 15.30 -9.48 -25.87
CA ILE A 437 15.26 -8.01 -25.91
C ILE A 437 15.87 -7.50 -24.60
N ASP A 438 16.87 -6.63 -24.69
CA ASP A 438 17.47 -5.98 -23.54
C ASP A 438 16.44 -5.11 -22.82
N ALA A 439 16.20 -5.39 -21.53
CA ALA A 439 15.20 -4.69 -20.74
C ALA A 439 15.67 -3.29 -20.28
N GLY A 440 16.95 -2.95 -20.46
CA GLY A 440 17.51 -1.63 -20.16
C GLY A 440 17.57 -0.71 -21.39
N SER A 441 17.82 -1.25 -22.59
CA SER A 441 18.02 -0.47 -23.82
C SER A 441 16.96 -0.66 -24.90
N ALA A 442 16.11 -1.67 -24.80
CA ALA A 442 15.16 -2.10 -25.82
C ALA A 442 15.79 -2.68 -27.10
N GLU A 443 17.10 -2.97 -27.08
CA GLU A 443 17.80 -3.58 -28.22
C GLU A 443 17.54 -5.08 -28.31
N THR A 444 17.37 -5.60 -29.53
CA THR A 444 17.31 -7.04 -29.77
C THR A 444 18.71 -7.64 -29.68
N ILE A 445 18.96 -8.46 -28.67
CA ILE A 445 20.25 -9.12 -28.43
C ILE A 445 20.37 -10.37 -29.30
N LYS A 446 19.30 -11.17 -29.37
CA LYS A 446 19.32 -12.48 -30.02
C LYS A 446 17.97 -12.80 -30.64
N GLU A 447 18.00 -13.40 -31.83
CA GLU A 447 16.85 -14.03 -32.46
C GLU A 447 17.20 -15.49 -32.73
N GLU A 448 16.39 -16.40 -32.18
CA GLU A 448 16.51 -17.83 -32.40
C GLU A 448 15.29 -18.36 -33.15
N GLY A 449 15.54 -19.30 -34.05
CA GLY A 449 14.50 -20.00 -34.77
C GLY A 449 15.05 -21.27 -35.42
N PRO A 450 14.18 -22.11 -35.98
CA PRO A 450 14.59 -23.30 -36.69
C PRO A 450 15.56 -22.96 -37.82
N TRP A 451 16.57 -23.80 -38.03
CA TRP A 451 17.60 -23.57 -39.06
C TRP A 451 17.02 -23.43 -40.47
N TRP A 452 15.85 -23.99 -40.75
CA TRP A 452 15.19 -23.90 -42.06
C TRP A 452 14.39 -22.61 -42.24
N SER A 453 14.25 -21.78 -41.20
CA SER A 453 13.42 -20.56 -41.23
C SER A 453 13.88 -19.52 -42.26
N PHE A 454 15.15 -19.54 -42.68
CA PHE A 454 15.65 -18.68 -43.77
C PHE A 454 15.06 -19.05 -45.14
N MET A 455 14.47 -20.24 -45.29
CA MET A 455 13.80 -20.70 -46.53
C MET A 455 12.30 -20.39 -46.54
N ALA A 456 11.76 -19.87 -45.43
CA ALA A 456 10.36 -19.49 -45.29
C ALA A 456 10.20 -17.98 -45.47
N PHE A 457 9.38 -17.57 -46.44
CA PHE A 457 9.18 -16.18 -46.84
C PHE A 457 7.81 -15.65 -46.43
#